data_AF-A0A2S9PTX6-F1
#
_entry.id   AF-A0A2S9PTX6-F1
#
_cell.length_a   1.000
_cell.length_b   1.000
_cell.length_c   1.000
_cell.angle_alpha   90.00
_cell.angle_beta   90.00
_cell.angle_gamma   90.00
#
_symmetry.space_group_name_H-M   'P 1'
#
loop_
_entity.id
_entity.type
_entity.pdbx_description
1 polymer ?
#
loop_
_entity_poly.entity_id
_entity_poly.type
_entity_poly.pdbx_seq_one_letter_code
_entity_poly.pdbx_strand_id
1 'polypeptide(L)'
;MLVGTTLLAVTAASGVAGAAPDAGQVLAKPCGYSESGGRAWYNHCTSDGSRIQIRLDAVAGLDTNRCVDPGETVLGWAFEYRNAYYTGRLCPPR
;
A
#
# COMPACT_ATOMS: atom_id res chain seq x y z
N MET A 1 3.47 47.21 -32.29
CA MET A 1 3.17 46.24 -33.36
C MET A 1 4.42 45.41 -33.60
N LEU A 2 4.36 44.10 -33.34
CA LEU A 2 4.66 43.07 -34.35
C LEU A 2 4.24 41.71 -33.77
N VAL A 3 3.29 41.08 -34.47
CA VAL A 3 2.82 39.71 -34.28
C VAL A 3 3.91 38.76 -34.78
N GLY A 4 4.12 37.64 -34.10
CA GLY A 4 5.09 36.62 -34.51
C GLY A 4 4.64 35.21 -34.16
N THR A 5 3.58 34.73 -34.81
CA THR A 5 3.16 33.32 -34.76
C THR A 5 4.05 32.49 -35.68
N THR A 6 4.77 31.52 -35.14
CA THR A 6 5.37 30.44 -35.94
C THR A 6 5.02 29.10 -35.28
N LEU A 7 4.03 28.42 -35.87
CA LEU A 7 3.82 26.98 -35.68
C LEU A 7 4.88 26.24 -36.50
N LEU A 8 5.64 25.35 -35.87
CA LEU A 8 6.37 24.29 -36.56
C LEU A 8 6.06 22.97 -35.86
N ALA A 9 5.18 22.19 -36.48
CA ALA A 9 4.91 20.81 -36.14
C ALA A 9 6.02 19.92 -36.74
N VAL A 10 6.63 19.07 -35.92
CA VAL A 10 7.49 17.97 -36.39
C VAL A 10 6.93 16.67 -35.85
N THR A 11 6.69 15.75 -36.77
CA THR A 11 6.09 14.44 -36.61
C THR A 11 7.12 13.35 -36.27
N ALA A 12 6.61 12.35 -35.55
CA ALA A 12 6.98 10.93 -35.57
C ALA A 12 8.30 10.46 -34.94
N ALA A 13 8.15 9.75 -33.82
CA ALA A 13 8.79 8.45 -33.61
C ALA A 13 7.89 7.61 -32.70
N SER A 14 6.97 6.84 -33.30
CA SER A 14 6.19 5.83 -32.58
C SER A 14 7.11 4.65 -32.28
N GLY A 15 7.87 4.74 -31.19
CA GLY A 15 8.56 3.59 -30.63
C GLY A 15 7.53 2.60 -30.11
N VAL A 16 7.27 1.53 -30.85
CA VAL A 16 6.66 0.32 -30.28
C VAL A 16 7.71 -0.35 -29.40
N ALA A 17 7.87 0.16 -28.19
CA ALA A 17 8.47 -0.61 -27.12
C ALA A 17 7.52 -1.78 -26.89
N GLY A 18 7.92 -2.97 -27.32
CA GLY A 18 7.23 -4.20 -26.98
C GLY A 18 7.14 -4.27 -25.47
N ALA A 19 5.93 -4.10 -24.94
CA ALA A 19 5.63 -4.43 -23.57
C ALA A 19 5.84 -5.95 -23.44
N ALA A 20 7.00 -6.34 -22.94
CA ALA A 20 7.15 -7.67 -22.38
C ALA A 20 6.03 -7.84 -21.35
N PRO A 21 5.36 -9.00 -21.28
CA PRO A 21 4.42 -9.26 -20.21
C PRO A 21 5.19 -9.10 -18.91
N ASP A 22 4.82 -8.09 -18.12
CA ASP A 22 5.30 -7.93 -16.75
C ASP A 22 5.01 -9.26 -16.05
N ALA A 23 6.06 -10.04 -15.81
CA ALA A 23 5.97 -11.28 -15.07
C ALA A 23 5.56 -10.87 -13.66
N GLY A 24 4.24 -10.88 -13.43
CA GLY A 24 3.53 -10.11 -12.41
C GLY A 24 4.37 -9.83 -11.19
N GLN A 25 4.90 -8.62 -11.11
CA GLN A 25 5.48 -8.14 -9.87
C GLN A 25 4.40 -8.24 -8.80
N VAL A 26 4.60 -9.07 -7.78
CA VAL A 26 3.78 -9.01 -6.57
C VAL A 26 4.14 -7.68 -5.92
N LEU A 27 3.39 -6.64 -6.30
CA LEU A 27 3.56 -5.30 -5.76
C LEU A 27 3.43 -5.40 -4.24
N ALA A 28 4.46 -4.95 -3.54
CA ALA A 28 4.42 -4.81 -2.10
C ALA A 28 3.20 -3.98 -1.71
N LYS A 29 2.56 -4.36 -0.60
CA LYS A 29 1.33 -3.73 -0.13
C LYS A 29 1.61 -2.29 0.27
N PRO A 30 0.66 -1.36 0.07
CA PRO A 30 0.83 0.00 0.55
C PRO A 30 0.98 0.00 2.07
N CYS A 31 1.65 1.02 2.60
CA CYS A 31 1.78 1.17 4.05
C CYS A 31 0.40 1.30 4.71
N GLY A 32 0.22 0.65 5.86
CA GLY A 32 -1.05 0.58 6.57
C GLY A 32 -1.98 -0.55 6.09
N TYR A 33 -3.28 -0.36 6.28
CA TYR A 33 -4.30 -1.35 5.91
C TYR A 33 -4.47 -1.46 4.40
N SER A 34 -4.58 -2.70 3.91
CA SER A 34 -4.98 -2.98 2.53
C SER A 34 -5.70 -4.30 2.40
N GLU A 35 -6.53 -4.41 1.37
CA GLU A 35 -7.23 -5.63 1.00
C GLU A 35 -6.74 -6.13 -0.35
N SER A 36 -6.38 -7.40 -0.43
CA SER A 36 -6.16 -8.06 -1.71
C SER A 36 -6.34 -9.57 -1.57
N GLY A 37 -6.84 -10.21 -2.64
CA GLY A 37 -7.08 -11.66 -2.66
C GLY A 37 -8.05 -12.14 -1.57
N GLY A 38 -9.04 -11.33 -1.19
CA GLY A 38 -10.00 -11.64 -0.12
C GLY A 38 -9.44 -11.58 1.30
N ARG A 39 -8.19 -11.15 1.47
CA ARG A 39 -7.49 -11.04 2.75
C ARG A 39 -7.32 -9.59 3.16
N ALA A 40 -7.40 -9.35 4.47
CA ALA A 40 -7.00 -8.10 5.10
C ALA A 40 -5.52 -8.17 5.48
N TRP A 41 -4.80 -7.08 5.23
CA TRP A 41 -3.38 -6.96 5.47
C TRP A 41 -3.04 -5.66 6.17
N TYR A 42 -1.93 -5.67 6.89
CA TYR A 42 -1.29 -4.48 7.41
C TYR A 42 0.18 -4.48 7.00
N ASN A 43 0.63 -3.46 6.27
CA ASN A 43 2.05 -3.27 6.01
C ASN A 43 2.62 -2.20 6.93
N HIS A 44 3.77 -2.48 7.52
CA HIS A 44 4.46 -1.60 8.44
C HIS A 44 4.94 -0.32 7.73
N CYS A 45 4.66 0.85 8.32
CA CYS A 45 4.96 2.13 7.67
C CYS A 45 6.35 2.69 7.97
N THR A 46 6.98 2.28 9.07
CA THR A 46 8.33 2.71 9.46
C THR A 46 9.39 1.69 9.05
N SER A 47 10.64 2.15 8.97
CA SER A 47 11.81 1.33 8.62
C SER A 47 12.78 1.12 9.79
N ASP A 48 12.38 1.51 10.99
CA ASP A 48 13.20 1.45 12.21
C ASP A 48 13.27 0.06 12.85
N GLY A 49 12.60 -0.93 12.25
CA GLY A 49 12.57 -2.30 12.74
C GLY A 49 11.76 -2.47 14.03
N SER A 50 10.98 -1.45 14.43
CA SER A 50 10.21 -1.50 15.67
C SER A 50 9.03 -2.47 15.56
N ARG A 51 8.63 -3.06 16.70
CA ARG A 51 7.36 -3.79 16.79
C ARG A 51 6.29 -2.80 17.24
N ILE A 52 5.25 -2.64 16.44
CA ILE A 52 4.19 -1.65 16.71
C ILE A 52 2.88 -2.32 17.12
N GLN A 53 2.08 -1.58 17.88
CA GLN A 53 0.71 -1.95 18.17
C GLN A 53 -0.22 -1.30 17.14
N ILE A 54 -1.06 -2.11 16.51
CA ILE A 54 -2.13 -1.66 15.63
C ILE A 54 -3.49 -1.90 16.29
N ARG A 55 -4.46 -1.04 15.97
CA ARG A 55 -5.87 -1.25 16.25
C ARG A 55 -6.50 -1.92 15.04
N LEU A 56 -7.18 -3.03 15.25
CA LEU A 56 -8.02 -3.71 14.28
C LEU A 56 -9.45 -3.22 14.48
N ASP A 57 -10.00 -2.55 13.46
CA ASP A 57 -11.39 -2.10 13.44
C ASP A 57 -12.24 -3.22 12.84
N ALA A 58 -12.97 -3.95 13.69
CA ALA A 58 -13.68 -5.16 13.27
C ALA A 58 -15.03 -4.82 12.65
N VAL A 59 -15.45 -5.51 11.59
CA VAL A 59 -16.81 -5.32 11.01
C VAL A 59 -17.88 -5.74 12.03
N ALA A 60 -17.64 -6.84 12.74
CA ALA A 60 -18.51 -7.34 13.80
C ALA A 60 -17.70 -7.63 15.07
N GLY A 61 -18.26 -7.30 16.22
CA GLY A 61 -17.60 -7.49 17.52
C GLY A 61 -16.84 -6.25 17.98
N LEU A 62 -15.86 -6.47 18.85
CA LEU A 62 -15.06 -5.40 19.46
C LEU A 62 -13.74 -5.21 18.74
N ASP A 63 -13.32 -3.95 18.63
CA ASP A 63 -12.00 -3.62 18.10
C ASP A 63 -10.90 -4.11 19.04
N THR A 64 -9.83 -4.65 18.48
CA THR A 64 -8.74 -5.26 19.25
C THR A 64 -7.40 -4.60 18.95
N ASN A 65 -6.50 -4.63 19.93
CA ASN A 65 -5.12 -4.21 19.72
C ASN A 65 -4.26 -5.45 19.46
N ARG A 66 -3.42 -5.38 18.43
CA ARG A 66 -2.50 -6.45 18.05
C ARG A 66 -1.10 -5.90 17.85
N CYS A 67 -0.10 -6.63 18.31
CA CYS A 67 1.28 -6.34 17.98
C CYS A 67 1.64 -6.97 16.63
N VAL A 68 2.32 -6.20 15.78
CA VAL A 68 2.82 -6.65 14.48
C VAL A 68 4.28 -6.29 14.32
N ASP A 69 5.03 -7.20 13.70
CA ASP A 69 6.44 -7.01 13.37
C ASP A 69 6.61 -6.08 12.15
N PRO A 70 7.85 -5.64 11.86
CA PRO A 70 8.17 -4.96 10.61
C PRO A 70 7.77 -5.79 9.37
N GLY A 71 7.31 -5.11 8.32
CA GLY A 71 6.88 -5.70 7.05
C GLY A 71 5.37 -5.97 6.96
N GLU A 72 5.00 -6.92 6.11
CA GLU A 72 3.61 -7.26 5.82
C GLU A 72 3.05 -8.30 6.80
N THR A 73 1.87 -8.02 7.35
CA THR A 73 1.16 -8.94 8.25
C THR A 73 -0.22 -9.28 7.69
N VAL A 74 -0.54 -10.57 7.59
CA VAL A 74 -1.91 -11.04 7.33
C VAL A 74 -2.74 -10.86 8.59
N LEU A 75 -3.82 -10.10 8.50
CA LEU A 75 -4.73 -9.87 9.62
C LEU A 75 -5.79 -10.97 9.70
N GLY A 76 -6.37 -11.35 8.56
CA GLY A 76 -7.46 -12.31 8.45
C GLY A 76 -8.19 -12.18 7.12
N TRP A 77 -9.49 -12.47 7.12
CA TRP A 77 -10.33 -12.24 5.94
C TRP A 77 -10.72 -10.77 5.83
N ALA A 78 -10.83 -10.26 4.59
CA ALA A 78 -11.19 -8.86 4.35
C ALA A 78 -12.55 -8.48 4.97
N PHE A 79 -13.53 -9.38 4.92
CA PHE A 79 -14.86 -9.12 5.49
C PHE A 79 -14.91 -9.03 7.02
N GLU A 80 -13.82 -9.39 7.71
CA GLU A 80 -13.75 -9.32 9.18
C GLU A 80 -13.37 -7.91 9.68
N TYR A 81 -12.75 -7.08 8.83
CA TYR A 81 -12.16 -5.81 9.24
C TYR A 81 -12.58 -4.65 8.33
N ARG A 82 -12.89 -3.50 8.93
CA ARG A 82 -13.16 -2.24 8.24
C ARG A 82 -11.86 -1.50 7.94
N ASN A 83 -10.90 -1.62 8.85
CA ASN A 83 -9.60 -0.95 8.77
C ASN A 83 -8.61 -1.56 9.78
N ALA A 84 -7.34 -1.18 9.66
CA ALA A 84 -6.34 -1.32 10.71
C ALA A 84 -5.34 -0.16 10.69
N TYR A 85 -4.98 0.35 11.87
CA TYR A 85 -4.12 1.53 11.96
C TYR A 85 -3.17 1.49 13.16
N TYR A 86 -2.01 2.13 13.01
CA TYR A 86 -1.03 2.27 14.09
C TYR A 86 -1.61 3.09 15.24
N THR A 87 -1.44 2.62 16.48
CA THR A 87 -1.99 3.30 17.67
C THR A 87 -1.07 4.38 18.25
N GLY A 88 0.11 4.59 17.66
CA GLY A 88 1.15 5.46 18.24
C GLY A 88 1.96 4.80 19.36
N ARG A 89 1.81 3.49 19.57
CA ARG A 89 2.48 2.73 20.64
C ARG A 89 3.34 1.60 20.09
N LEU A 90 4.56 1.51 20.61
CA LEU A 90 5.39 0.33 20.43
C LEU A 90 4.88 -0.82 21.29
N CYS A 91 5.17 -2.04 20.85
CA CYS A 91 4.94 -3.24 21.63
C CYS A 91 6.10 -3.53 22.58
N PRO A 92 5.86 -4.23 23.71
CA PRO A 92 6.92 -4.67 24.60
C PRO A 92 7.95 -5.52 23.85
N PRO A 93 9.24 -5.52 24.25
CA PRO A 93 10.20 -6.50 23.73
C PRO A 93 9.69 -7.93 23.93
N ARG A 94 10.14 -8.85 23.08
CA ARG A 94 9.73 -10.26 23.17
C ARG A 94 10.41 -10.96 24.34
#